data_AF-A0ABD1GHX7-F1
#
_entry.id   AF-A0ABD1GHX7-F1
#
_cell.length_a   1.000
_cell.length_b   1.000
_cell.length_c   1.000
_cell.angle_alpha   90.00
_cell.angle_beta   90.00
_cell.angle_gamma   90.00
#
_symmetry.space_group_name_H-M   'P 1'
#
loop_
_entity.id
_entity.type
_entity.pdbx_description
1 polymer ?
#
loop_
_entity_poly.entity_id
_entity_poly.type
_entity_poly.pdbx_seq_one_letter_code
_entity_poly.pdbx_strand_id
1 'polypeptide(L)'
;MPDPSPSSSAGPIRIDGAEQDAALSKSEFLTRSEVINRRSRRAKQLAGIYRDHYWALMEELKLKYREYYWEYGKSPFVEDEENERINSSRADCAAGLAADNGNGNGNLGVNGGNGNSIGNATGRCGMNGCKAKAMALTMFCHMHILSDSKQKLYKACVFAIKSSTTGPILCGKPILRSTVPSYCSVHFQKAEKYMVRLLKKSGLNIASTSKLAPKLHVLVADWIRRIQQKRRAAEARACLENAEIIEEDNNP
;
A
#
# COMPACT_ATOMS: atom_id res chain seq x y z
N MET A 1 6.83 -40.17 -1.57
CA MET A 1 6.73 -38.87 -2.28
C MET A 1 8.13 -38.28 -2.29
N PRO A 2 8.81 -38.18 -3.43
CA PRO A 2 10.14 -37.60 -3.48
C PRO A 2 10.07 -36.07 -3.34
N ASP A 3 11.00 -35.51 -2.56
CA ASP A 3 11.12 -34.08 -2.26
C ASP A 3 11.27 -33.21 -3.53
N PRO A 4 10.67 -32.00 -3.57
CA PRO A 4 10.97 -31.04 -4.62
C PRO A 4 12.37 -30.47 -4.37
N SER A 5 13.34 -30.94 -5.14
CA SER A 5 14.68 -30.38 -5.16
C SER A 5 14.61 -28.91 -5.58
N PRO A 6 15.27 -27.98 -4.87
CA PRO A 6 15.37 -26.60 -5.30
C PRO A 6 16.29 -26.55 -6.52
N SER A 7 15.71 -26.52 -7.72
CA SER A 7 16.44 -26.25 -8.97
C SER A 7 16.83 -24.77 -9.02
N SER A 8 17.73 -24.36 -8.12
CA SER A 8 18.45 -23.10 -8.25
C SER A 8 19.61 -23.36 -9.22
N SER A 9 19.35 -23.31 -10.53
CA SER A 9 20.42 -23.30 -11.54
C SER A 9 21.09 -21.93 -11.58
N ALA A 10 21.57 -21.44 -10.44
CA ALA A 10 22.37 -20.23 -10.37
C ALA A 10 23.81 -20.58 -10.75
N GLY A 11 24.07 -20.77 -12.05
CA GLY A 11 25.42 -20.67 -12.56
C GLY A 11 26.03 -19.30 -12.21
N PRO A 12 27.35 -19.17 -12.15
CA PRO A 12 28.00 -17.89 -11.85
C PRO A 12 27.52 -16.80 -12.82
N ILE A 13 27.17 -15.63 -12.28
CA ILE A 13 26.70 -14.48 -13.07
C ILE A 13 27.77 -14.15 -14.13
N ARG A 14 27.44 -14.37 -15.41
CA ARG A 14 28.34 -14.06 -16.52
C ARG A 14 28.41 -12.56 -16.72
N ILE A 15 29.55 -11.94 -16.41
CA ILE A 15 29.76 -10.50 -16.58
C ILE A 15 29.92 -10.18 -18.06
N ASP A 16 29.07 -9.30 -18.60
CA ASP A 16 29.10 -8.90 -19.99
C ASP A 16 30.36 -8.08 -20.31
N GLY A 17 31.10 -8.49 -21.35
CA GLY A 17 32.39 -7.92 -21.72
C GLY A 17 33.52 -8.18 -20.72
N ALA A 18 33.46 -9.28 -19.95
CA ALA A 18 34.51 -9.65 -19.00
C ALA A 18 35.91 -9.79 -19.66
N GLU A 19 35.97 -10.32 -20.87
CA GLU A 19 37.23 -10.50 -21.62
C GLU A 19 37.85 -9.16 -22.01
N GLN A 20 37.03 -8.21 -22.46
CA GLN A 20 37.47 -6.84 -22.81
C GLN A 20 37.93 -6.09 -21.56
N ASP A 21 37.21 -6.24 -20.44
CA ASP A 21 37.60 -5.68 -19.16
C ASP A 21 38.91 -6.29 -18.64
N ALA A 22 39.14 -7.59 -18.88
CA ALA A 22 40.37 -8.28 -18.50
C ALA A 22 41.56 -7.81 -19.36
N ALA A 23 41.38 -7.60 -20.66
CA ALA A 23 42.40 -7.03 -21.54
C ALA A 23 42.81 -5.62 -21.11
N LEU A 24 41.83 -4.78 -20.75
CA LEU A 24 42.06 -3.40 -20.27
C LEU A 24 42.55 -3.34 -18.82
N SER A 25 42.45 -4.41 -18.04
CA SER A 25 42.89 -4.42 -16.64
C SER A 25 44.42 -4.31 -16.48
N LYS A 26 45.17 -4.65 -17.53
CA LYS A 26 46.64 -4.61 -17.56
C LYS A 26 47.20 -3.28 -18.07
N SER A 27 46.35 -2.35 -18.52
CA SER A 27 46.83 -1.04 -19.00
C SER A 27 47.14 -0.13 -17.81
N GLU A 28 48.24 0.63 -17.92
CA GLU A 28 48.65 1.58 -16.89
C GLU A 28 47.70 2.78 -16.82
N PHE A 29 47.12 3.16 -17.96
CA PHE A 29 46.13 4.23 -18.07
C PHE A 29 44.92 3.76 -18.89
N LEU A 30 43.74 4.25 -18.52
CA LEU A 30 42.49 4.04 -19.24
C LEU A 30 41.97 5.35 -19.79
N THR A 31 41.47 5.33 -21.01
CA THR A 31 40.81 6.49 -21.61
C THR A 31 39.46 6.74 -20.94
N ARG A 32 39.01 8.00 -20.95
CA ARG A 32 37.70 8.39 -20.39
C ARG A 32 36.55 7.60 -21.04
N SER A 33 36.63 7.35 -22.34
CA SER A 33 35.63 6.58 -23.10
C SER A 33 35.55 5.14 -22.64
N GLU A 34 36.67 4.46 -22.41
CA GLU A 34 36.70 3.06 -21.93
C GLU A 34 36.03 2.92 -20.56
N VAL A 35 36.35 3.84 -19.64
CA VAL A 35 35.75 3.85 -18.30
C VAL A 35 34.23 4.05 -18.37
N ILE A 36 33.76 5.01 -19.16
CA ILE A 36 32.33 5.30 -19.31
C ILE A 36 31.60 4.11 -19.95
N ASN A 37 32.15 3.52 -21.01
CA ASN A 37 31.55 2.39 -21.70
C ASN A 37 31.45 1.16 -20.80
N ARG A 38 32.52 0.85 -20.05
CA ARG A 38 32.53 -0.22 -19.05
C ARG A 38 31.47 -0.03 -17.97
N ARG A 39 31.37 1.17 -17.40
CA ARG A 39 30.37 1.49 -16.36
C ARG A 39 28.95 1.42 -16.91
N SER A 40 28.73 1.93 -18.12
CA SER A 40 27.43 1.88 -18.80
C SER A 40 26.95 0.44 -19.02
N ARG A 41 27.84 -0.43 -19.54
CA ARG A 41 27.53 -1.85 -19.76
C ARG A 41 27.20 -2.56 -18.44
N ARG A 42 28.03 -2.39 -17.41
CA ARG A 42 27.80 -2.97 -16.07
C ARG A 42 26.49 -2.50 -15.44
N ALA A 43 26.16 -1.22 -15.55
CA ALA A 43 24.91 -0.67 -15.03
C ALA A 43 23.68 -1.24 -15.76
N LYS A 44 23.74 -1.37 -17.09
CA LYS A 44 22.67 -2.00 -17.89
C LYS A 44 22.49 -3.47 -17.52
N GLN A 45 23.59 -4.20 -17.37
CA GLN A 45 23.57 -5.59 -16.97
C GLN A 45 22.94 -5.76 -15.58
N LEU A 46 23.37 -4.96 -14.61
CA LEU A 46 22.83 -4.96 -13.26
C LEU A 46 21.31 -4.69 -13.26
N ALA A 47 20.86 -3.71 -14.05
CA ALA A 47 19.45 -3.41 -14.20
C ALA A 47 18.65 -4.57 -14.82
N GLY A 48 19.24 -5.34 -15.73
CA GLY A 48 18.66 -6.57 -16.27
C GLY A 48 18.48 -7.63 -15.19
N ILE A 49 19.55 -7.93 -14.46
CA ILE A 49 19.55 -8.94 -13.38
C ILE A 49 18.48 -8.63 -12.32
N TYR A 50 18.38 -7.37 -11.86
CA TYR A 50 17.34 -6.99 -10.89
C TYR A 50 15.93 -7.10 -11.44
N ARG A 51 15.73 -6.87 -12.75
CA ARG A 51 14.43 -7.04 -13.40
C ARG A 51 14.03 -8.51 -13.43
N ASP A 52 14.98 -9.39 -13.73
CA ASP A 52 14.74 -10.83 -13.79
C ASP A 52 14.45 -11.39 -12.38
N HIS A 53 15.21 -10.96 -11.37
CA HIS A 53 14.91 -11.28 -9.97
C HIS A 53 13.54 -10.79 -9.52
N TYR A 54 13.15 -9.57 -9.92
CA TYR A 54 11.83 -9.06 -9.62
C TYR A 54 10.74 -9.96 -10.21
N TRP A 55 10.87 -10.36 -11.47
CA TRP A 55 9.87 -11.22 -12.11
C TRP A 55 9.81 -12.62 -11.51
N ALA A 56 10.96 -13.23 -11.21
CA ALA A 56 11.03 -14.52 -10.53
C ALA A 56 10.32 -14.46 -9.16
N LEU A 57 10.63 -13.45 -8.35
CA LEU A 57 9.97 -13.22 -7.05
C LEU A 57 8.45 -13.03 -7.22
N MET A 58 8.03 -12.26 -8.22
CA MET A 58 6.61 -12.02 -8.48
C MET A 58 5.87 -13.28 -8.94
N GLU A 59 6.55 -14.19 -9.63
CA GLU A 59 5.99 -15.48 -10.03
C GLU A 59 5.85 -16.42 -8.83
N GLU A 60 6.88 -16.52 -7.98
CA GLU A 60 6.83 -17.25 -6.71
C GLU A 60 5.72 -16.73 -5.79
N LEU A 61 5.58 -15.41 -5.65
CA LEU A 61 4.53 -14.80 -4.84
C LEU A 61 3.13 -15.17 -5.35
N LYS A 62 2.92 -15.19 -6.67
CA LYS A 62 1.64 -15.60 -7.27
C LYS A 62 1.34 -17.08 -7.02
N LEU A 63 2.35 -17.95 -7.10
CA LEU A 63 2.19 -19.38 -6.78
C LEU A 63 1.82 -19.56 -5.31
N LYS A 64 2.55 -18.93 -4.39
CA LYS A 64 2.23 -18.95 -2.95
C LYS A 64 0.87 -18.38 -2.63
N TYR A 65 0.46 -17.31 -3.32
CA TYR A 65 -0.89 -16.77 -3.17
C TYR A 65 -1.97 -17.75 -3.64
N ARG A 66 -1.74 -18.47 -4.74
CA ARG A 66 -2.67 -19.51 -5.23
C ARG A 66 -2.75 -20.70 -4.28
N GLU A 67 -1.61 -21.20 -3.78
CA GLU A 67 -1.54 -22.25 -2.76
C GLU A 67 -2.32 -21.83 -1.51
N TYR A 68 -2.01 -20.63 -0.99
CA TYR A 68 -2.72 -20.06 0.16
C TYR A 68 -4.22 -19.91 -0.10
N TYR A 69 -4.63 -19.43 -1.27
CA TYR A 69 -6.05 -19.31 -1.61
C TYR A 69 -6.72 -20.68 -1.78
N TRP A 70 -5.99 -21.70 -2.23
CA TRP A 70 -6.51 -23.05 -2.32
C TRP A 70 -6.71 -23.68 -0.94
N GLU A 71 -5.76 -23.48 -0.02
CA GLU A 71 -5.79 -24.00 1.35
C GLU A 71 -6.80 -23.25 2.24
N TYR A 72 -6.81 -21.91 2.19
CA TYR A 72 -7.56 -21.06 3.12
C TYR A 72 -8.69 -20.25 2.48
N GLY A 73 -8.77 -20.19 1.14
CA GLY A 73 -9.65 -19.27 0.41
C GLY A 73 -11.13 -19.65 0.39
N LYS A 74 -11.54 -20.73 1.07
CA LYS A 74 -12.95 -21.13 1.19
C LYS A 74 -13.64 -20.73 2.51
N SER A 75 -13.47 -19.48 2.99
CA SER A 75 -14.41 -18.79 3.92
C SER A 75 -14.62 -19.44 5.31
N PRO A 76 -15.34 -18.76 6.22
CA PRO A 76 -14.88 -17.66 7.09
C PRO A 76 -13.77 -18.12 8.07
N PHE A 77 -13.14 -17.16 8.74
CA PHE A 77 -12.25 -17.45 9.87
C PHE A 77 -13.05 -18.18 10.96
N VAL A 78 -12.80 -19.48 11.12
CA VAL A 78 -13.26 -20.25 12.28
C VAL A 78 -12.15 -20.11 13.31
N GLU A 79 -12.47 -19.60 14.50
CA GLU A 79 -11.51 -19.65 15.60
C GLU A 79 -11.27 -21.13 15.94
N ASP A 80 -10.01 -21.57 15.92
CA ASP A 80 -9.60 -22.96 16.14
C ASP A 80 -9.93 -23.51 17.55
N GLU A 81 -10.72 -22.80 18.37
CA GLU A 81 -11.12 -23.23 19.71
C GLU A 81 -12.21 -24.32 19.72
N GLU A 82 -12.90 -24.58 18.59
CA GLU A 82 -14.03 -25.53 18.56
C GLU A 82 -13.67 -26.96 18.08
N ASN A 83 -12.45 -27.18 17.58
CA ASN A 83 -12.09 -28.45 16.94
C ASN A 83 -11.79 -29.61 17.93
N GLU A 84 -11.86 -29.38 19.24
CA GLU A 84 -11.72 -30.44 20.27
C GLU A 84 -13.05 -31.02 20.78
N ARG A 85 -14.22 -30.46 20.42
CA ARG A 85 -15.52 -30.92 21.01
C ARG A 85 -16.41 -31.77 20.09
N ILE A 86 -16.12 -31.86 18.81
CA ILE A 86 -17.04 -32.49 17.83
C ILE A 86 -16.86 -34.03 17.76
N ASN A 87 -15.84 -34.60 18.40
CA ASN A 87 -15.53 -36.03 18.30
C ASN A 87 -16.19 -36.92 19.41
N SER A 88 -17.20 -36.42 20.12
CA SER A 88 -17.83 -37.18 21.24
C SER A 88 -19.36 -37.25 21.21
N SER A 89 -20.02 -36.85 20.13
CA SER A 89 -21.49 -36.91 20.05
C SER A 89 -22.00 -37.37 18.67
N ARG A 90 -21.50 -38.51 18.20
CA ARG A 90 -22.16 -39.31 17.15
C ARG A 90 -22.69 -40.60 17.76
N ALA A 91 -23.75 -40.46 18.55
CA ALA A 91 -24.70 -41.52 18.82
C ALA A 91 -26.08 -40.86 18.98
N ASP A 92 -27.04 -41.37 18.22
CA ASP A 92 -28.49 -41.27 18.45
C ASP A 92 -29.19 -39.93 18.20
N CYS A 93 -29.81 -39.77 17.02
CA CYS A 93 -31.27 -39.84 16.89
C CYS A 93 -31.74 -39.39 15.49
N ALA A 94 -32.56 -40.24 14.86
CA ALA A 94 -33.30 -39.97 13.64
C ALA A 94 -34.75 -39.56 13.99
N ALA A 95 -35.33 -38.58 13.26
CA ALA A 95 -36.73 -38.57 12.77
C ALA A 95 -37.26 -37.15 12.43
N GLY A 96 -38.01 -37.04 11.32
CA GLY A 96 -39.09 -36.04 11.09
C GLY A 96 -38.75 -34.84 10.20
N LEU A 97 -39.10 -34.82 8.89
CA LEU A 97 -40.34 -34.26 8.26
C LEU A 97 -40.39 -32.71 8.27
N ALA A 98 -40.80 -31.92 7.26
CA ALA A 98 -41.28 -32.04 5.88
C ALA A 98 -41.32 -30.57 5.31
N ALA A 99 -40.89 -30.29 4.07
CA ALA A 99 -41.70 -29.93 2.88
C ALA A 99 -42.10 -28.45 2.66
N ASP A 100 -42.25 -28.11 1.37
CA ASP A 100 -42.75 -26.90 0.66
C ASP A 100 -41.70 -25.80 0.34
N ASN A 101 -41.23 -25.49 -0.89
CA ASN A 101 -41.63 -25.52 -2.32
C ASN A 101 -42.09 -24.15 -2.89
N GLY A 102 -41.62 -23.83 -4.13
CA GLY A 102 -41.94 -22.61 -4.92
C GLY A 102 -40.76 -21.63 -5.09
N ASN A 103 -39.85 -21.72 -6.07
CA ASN A 103 -39.88 -21.73 -7.55
C ASN A 103 -39.89 -20.33 -8.22
N GLY A 104 -38.96 -20.13 -9.18
CA GLY A 104 -38.84 -18.98 -10.11
C GLY A 104 -37.48 -18.23 -10.04
N ASN A 105 -36.34 -18.76 -10.53
CA ASN A 105 -35.85 -18.85 -11.93
C ASN A 105 -35.52 -17.45 -12.55
N GLY A 106 -34.33 -17.13 -13.13
CA GLY A 106 -33.13 -17.89 -13.49
C GLY A 106 -31.85 -17.01 -13.45
N ASN A 107 -30.67 -17.58 -13.13
CA ASN A 107 -29.69 -18.20 -14.05
C ASN A 107 -28.96 -17.13 -14.91
N LEU A 108 -27.64 -16.92 -14.89
CA LEU A 108 -26.48 -17.82 -15.09
C LEU A 108 -25.24 -17.18 -14.40
N GLY A 109 -24.27 -17.85 -13.78
CA GLY A 109 -23.92 -19.26 -13.67
C GLY A 109 -22.40 -19.36 -13.51
N VAL A 110 -21.91 -19.87 -12.37
CA VAL A 110 -20.72 -20.75 -12.27
C VAL A 110 -20.93 -21.59 -11.02
N ASN A 111 -21.30 -22.85 -11.23
CA ASN A 111 -21.52 -23.85 -10.20
C ASN A 111 -20.20 -24.62 -9.98
N GLY A 112 -19.96 -25.03 -8.72
CA GLY A 112 -18.79 -25.84 -8.38
C GLY A 112 -18.75 -26.32 -6.93
N GLY A 113 -19.67 -27.20 -6.56
CA GLY A 113 -19.43 -28.24 -5.54
C GLY A 113 -20.03 -28.02 -4.15
N ASN A 114 -20.98 -28.89 -3.84
CA ASN A 114 -21.88 -28.97 -2.68
C ASN A 114 -21.25 -29.68 -1.46
N GLY A 115 -21.73 -29.39 -0.23
CA GLY A 115 -21.67 -30.33 0.90
C GLY A 115 -21.09 -29.81 2.24
N ASN A 116 -21.82 -28.94 2.95
CA ASN A 116 -22.35 -29.19 4.31
C ASN A 116 -22.86 -27.87 4.92
N SER A 117 -24.17 -27.68 4.87
CA SER A 117 -24.88 -26.65 5.62
C SER A 117 -25.10 -27.16 7.04
N ILE A 118 -24.12 -26.96 7.92
CA ILE A 118 -24.27 -27.16 9.37
C ILE A 118 -23.82 -25.87 10.06
N GLY A 119 -24.76 -25.18 10.70
CA GLY A 119 -24.47 -24.32 11.86
C GLY A 119 -23.96 -22.89 11.60
N ASN A 120 -24.74 -22.05 10.92
CA ASN A 120 -24.97 -20.65 11.25
C ASN A 120 -23.86 -19.81 11.96
N ALA A 121 -22.68 -19.67 11.35
CA ALA A 121 -21.80 -18.50 11.47
C ALA A 121 -21.41 -18.02 10.07
N THR A 122 -22.46 -17.71 9.29
CA THR A 122 -22.41 -17.25 7.90
C THR A 122 -21.28 -16.24 7.71
N GLY A 123 -20.46 -16.37 6.65
CA GLY A 123 -19.33 -15.48 6.33
C GLY A 123 -19.69 -14.02 6.05
N ARG A 124 -20.53 -13.43 6.89
CA ARG A 124 -20.96 -12.05 6.97
C ARG A 124 -20.07 -11.34 7.98
N CYS A 125 -19.94 -10.04 7.80
CA CYS A 125 -19.22 -9.17 8.71
C CYS A 125 -19.85 -9.21 10.12
N GLY A 126 -19.01 -9.33 11.15
CA GLY A 126 -19.39 -9.33 12.56
C GLY A 126 -19.82 -7.97 13.11
N MET A 127 -19.72 -6.90 12.31
CA MET A 127 -20.27 -5.60 12.69
C MET A 127 -21.81 -5.62 12.62
N ASN A 128 -22.45 -5.20 13.72
CA ASN A 128 -23.90 -5.18 13.88
C ASN A 128 -24.58 -4.49 12.70
N GLY A 129 -25.55 -5.18 12.08
CA GLY A 129 -26.31 -4.67 10.93
C GLY A 129 -25.57 -4.70 9.59
N CYS A 130 -24.31 -5.15 9.52
CA CYS A 130 -23.58 -5.27 8.27
C CYS A 130 -23.94 -6.56 7.52
N LYS A 131 -24.41 -6.42 6.28
CA LYS A 131 -24.75 -7.55 5.41
C LYS A 131 -23.60 -7.99 4.48
N ALA A 132 -22.48 -7.29 4.52
CA ALA A 132 -21.35 -7.56 3.64
C ALA A 132 -20.63 -8.87 4.03
N LYS A 133 -19.99 -9.53 3.06
CA LYS A 133 -19.17 -10.71 3.30
C LYS A 133 -17.93 -10.33 4.13
N ALA A 134 -17.60 -11.12 5.14
CA ALA A 134 -16.34 -11.00 5.87
C ALA A 134 -15.16 -11.31 4.94
N MET A 135 -14.04 -10.63 5.16
CA MET A 135 -12.80 -10.92 4.43
C MET A 135 -12.14 -12.20 4.96
N ALA A 136 -11.29 -12.82 4.15
CA ALA A 136 -10.53 -13.99 4.58
C ALA A 136 -9.70 -13.69 5.84
N LEU A 137 -9.61 -14.67 6.75
CA LEU A 137 -8.93 -14.58 8.05
C LEU A 137 -9.45 -13.51 9.03
N THR A 138 -10.65 -12.97 8.80
CA THR A 138 -11.20 -11.91 9.65
C THR A 138 -12.70 -12.09 9.77
N MET A 139 -13.28 -11.63 10.86
CA MET A 139 -14.74 -11.60 11.01
C MET A 139 -15.36 -10.35 10.37
N PHE A 140 -14.58 -9.42 9.83
CA PHE A 140 -15.08 -8.14 9.33
C PHE A 140 -14.96 -8.02 7.81
N CYS A 141 -15.86 -7.26 7.19
CA CYS A 141 -15.72 -6.89 5.78
C CYS A 141 -14.66 -5.79 5.62
N HIS A 142 -14.25 -5.52 4.38
CA HIS A 142 -13.26 -4.49 4.08
C HIS A 142 -13.59 -3.12 4.67
N MET A 143 -14.87 -2.73 4.75
CA MET A 143 -15.25 -1.43 5.31
C MET A 143 -15.15 -1.36 6.84
N HIS A 144 -15.37 -2.49 7.53
CA HIS A 144 -15.39 -2.58 8.98
C HIS A 144 -14.14 -3.23 9.55
N ILE A 145 -13.14 -3.46 8.71
CA ILE A 145 -11.91 -4.15 9.09
C ILE A 145 -11.12 -3.42 10.18
N LEU A 146 -11.34 -2.11 10.36
CA LEU A 146 -10.72 -1.32 11.42
C LEU A 146 -11.38 -1.54 12.79
N SER A 147 -12.54 -2.19 12.84
CA SER A 147 -13.19 -2.59 14.09
C SER A 147 -12.58 -3.86 14.69
N ASP A 148 -11.72 -4.56 13.93
CA ASP A 148 -11.01 -5.75 14.39
C ASP A 148 -9.85 -5.37 15.32
N SER A 149 -9.89 -5.88 16.56
CA SER A 149 -8.84 -5.64 17.56
C SER A 149 -7.50 -6.28 17.18
N LYS A 150 -7.50 -7.33 16.37
CA LYS A 150 -6.30 -8.03 15.89
C LYS A 150 -5.74 -7.41 14.60
N GLN A 151 -6.32 -6.31 14.10
CA GLN A 151 -5.92 -5.73 12.81
C GLN A 151 -4.51 -5.10 12.83
N LYS A 152 -3.58 -5.69 12.07
CA LYS A 152 -2.21 -5.20 11.87
C LYS A 152 -1.96 -4.59 10.49
N LEU A 153 -2.68 -5.04 9.46
CA LEU A 153 -2.40 -4.72 8.06
C LEU A 153 -3.01 -3.38 7.61
N TYR A 154 -4.18 -3.05 8.13
CA TYR A 154 -4.92 -1.84 7.74
C TYR A 154 -4.80 -0.72 8.78
N LYS A 155 -4.98 0.53 8.32
CA LYS A 155 -5.13 1.75 9.11
C LYS A 155 -6.19 2.65 8.47
N ALA A 156 -6.69 3.63 9.21
CA ALA A 156 -7.64 4.61 8.69
C ALA A 156 -6.96 5.63 7.76
N CYS A 157 -7.68 6.05 6.72
CA CYS A 157 -7.35 7.22 5.91
C CYS A 157 -7.46 8.50 6.76
N VAL A 158 -6.37 9.26 6.85
CA VAL A 158 -6.23 10.46 7.71
C VAL A 158 -6.55 11.75 6.95
N PHE A 159 -7.15 11.66 5.76
CA PHE A 159 -7.54 12.85 5.01
C PHE A 159 -8.68 13.59 5.72
N ALA A 160 -8.48 14.86 6.04
CA ALA A 160 -9.50 15.73 6.64
C ALA A 160 -10.52 16.16 5.58
N ILE A 161 -11.77 15.74 5.75
CA ILE A 161 -12.87 16.07 4.83
C ILE A 161 -13.47 17.43 5.18
N LYS A 162 -13.67 17.70 6.48
CA LYS A 162 -14.26 18.95 7.01
C LYS A 162 -13.60 19.30 8.35
N SER A 163 -13.46 20.59 8.64
CA SER A 163 -13.12 21.09 9.97
C SER A 163 -14.42 21.41 10.72
N SER A 164 -14.61 20.84 11.90
CA SER A 164 -15.71 21.18 12.83
C SER A 164 -15.14 21.81 14.09
N THR A 165 -15.99 22.41 14.93
CA THR A 165 -15.61 22.96 16.24
C THR A 165 -15.01 21.89 17.16
N THR A 166 -15.41 20.62 16.99
CA THR A 166 -14.88 19.45 17.71
C THR A 166 -13.62 18.84 17.06
N GLY A 167 -13.11 19.44 15.98
CA GLY A 167 -11.90 19.00 15.29
C GLY A 167 -12.13 18.54 13.84
N PRO A 168 -11.05 18.09 13.15
CA PRO A 168 -11.13 17.65 11.76
C PRO A 168 -11.84 16.30 11.64
N ILE A 169 -12.88 16.26 10.82
CA ILE A 169 -13.59 15.03 10.44
C ILE A 169 -12.74 14.30 9.40
N LEU A 170 -12.18 13.17 9.80
CA LEU A 170 -11.32 12.34 8.95
C LEU A 170 -12.13 11.40 8.06
N CYS A 171 -11.53 10.96 6.96
CA CYS A 171 -12.15 10.03 6.03
C CYS A 171 -12.45 8.65 6.63
N GLY A 172 -11.55 8.10 7.45
CA GLY A 172 -11.76 6.81 8.10
C GLY A 172 -11.70 5.57 7.21
N LYS A 173 -11.63 5.72 5.86
CA LYS A 173 -11.59 4.56 4.94
C LYS A 173 -10.37 3.67 5.21
N PRO A 174 -10.54 2.33 5.27
CA PRO A 174 -9.43 1.42 5.50
C PRO A 174 -8.42 1.44 4.33
N ILE A 175 -7.13 1.57 4.67
CA ILE A 175 -5.99 1.55 3.75
C ILE A 175 -4.87 0.70 4.33
N LEU A 176 -3.94 0.22 3.49
CA LEU A 176 -2.78 -0.53 3.98
C LEU A 176 -1.85 0.36 4.81
N ARG A 177 -1.22 -0.21 5.84
CA ARG A 177 -0.26 0.54 6.67
C ARG A 177 0.94 1.06 5.88
N SER A 178 1.35 0.34 4.83
CA SER A 178 2.43 0.73 3.90
C SER A 178 2.09 1.93 3.02
N THR A 179 0.82 2.33 2.91
CA THR A 179 0.43 3.48 2.09
C THR A 179 0.92 4.79 2.73
N VAL A 180 1.76 5.52 2.01
CA VAL A 180 2.33 6.82 2.39
C VAL A 180 2.10 7.82 1.25
N PRO A 181 1.49 8.99 1.52
CA PRO A 181 0.82 9.39 2.76
C PRO A 181 -0.38 8.49 3.09
N SER A 182 -0.88 8.53 4.34
CA SER A 182 -2.01 7.71 4.82
C SER A 182 -3.36 8.13 4.23
N TYR A 183 -3.48 8.17 2.90
CA TYR A 183 -4.68 8.54 2.15
C TYR A 183 -5.18 7.37 1.30
N CYS A 184 -6.50 7.25 1.18
CA CYS A 184 -7.10 6.36 0.18
C CYS A 184 -6.88 6.91 -1.22
N SER A 185 -6.98 6.07 -2.26
CA SER A 185 -6.70 6.45 -3.66
C SER A 185 -7.38 7.75 -4.10
N VAL A 186 -8.67 7.90 -3.77
CA VAL A 186 -9.46 9.11 -4.07
C VAL A 186 -8.88 10.35 -3.39
N HIS A 187 -8.49 10.23 -2.13
CA HIS A 187 -7.94 11.36 -1.36
C HIS A 187 -6.48 11.65 -1.68
N PHE A 188 -5.71 10.65 -2.10
CA PHE A 188 -4.37 10.84 -2.64
C PHE A 188 -4.41 11.70 -3.90
N GLN A 189 -5.24 11.33 -4.88
CA GLN A 189 -5.43 12.11 -6.11
C GLN A 189 -5.96 13.53 -5.82
N LYS A 190 -6.85 13.67 -4.83
CA LYS A 190 -7.35 14.98 -4.41
C LYS A 190 -6.25 15.84 -3.78
N ALA A 191 -5.45 15.28 -2.89
CA ALA A 191 -4.30 15.96 -2.27
C ALA A 191 -3.27 16.39 -3.33
N GLU A 192 -3.00 15.51 -4.30
CA GLU A 192 -2.12 15.81 -5.43
C GLU A 192 -2.62 17.02 -6.25
N LYS A 193 -3.91 17.06 -6.59
CA LYS A 193 -4.51 18.22 -7.29
C LYS A 193 -4.37 19.52 -6.50
N TYR A 194 -4.54 19.48 -5.18
CA TYR A 194 -4.31 20.66 -4.33
C TYR A 194 -2.85 21.10 -4.34
N MET A 195 -1.91 20.17 -4.25
CA MET A 195 -0.48 20.47 -4.34
C MET A 195 -0.13 21.11 -5.69
N VAL A 196 -0.59 20.54 -6.80
CA VAL A 196 -0.36 21.12 -8.14
C VAL A 196 -0.92 22.54 -8.23
N ARG A 197 -2.10 22.80 -7.67
CA ARG A 197 -2.68 24.16 -7.65
C ARG A 197 -1.85 25.14 -6.82
N LEU A 198 -1.36 24.71 -5.65
CA LEU A 198 -0.50 25.54 -4.79
C LEU A 198 0.83 25.86 -5.47
N LEU A 199 1.42 24.88 -6.16
CA LEU A 199 2.67 25.04 -6.90
C LEU A 199 2.49 25.98 -8.10
N LYS A 200 1.37 25.87 -8.82
CA LYS A 200 1.01 26.84 -9.87
C LYS A 200 0.86 28.24 -9.31
N LYS A 201 0.19 28.40 -8.16
CA LYS A 201 0.04 29.71 -7.48
C LYS A 201 1.39 30.30 -7.04
N SER A 202 2.37 29.47 -6.71
CA SER A 202 3.73 29.91 -6.38
C SER A 202 4.64 30.09 -7.61
N GLY A 203 4.09 30.07 -8.83
CA GLY A 203 4.85 30.27 -10.07
C GLY A 203 5.65 29.04 -10.53
N LEU A 204 5.47 27.88 -9.90
CA LEU A 204 6.11 26.62 -10.29
C LEU A 204 5.19 25.88 -11.27
N ASN A 205 5.42 26.07 -12.57
CA ASN A 205 4.62 25.44 -13.61
C ASN A 205 5.09 24.00 -13.87
N ILE A 206 4.49 23.04 -13.16
CA ILE A 206 4.75 21.60 -13.38
C ILE A 206 3.84 21.16 -14.53
N ALA A 207 4.27 21.44 -15.76
CA ALA A 207 3.54 21.08 -16.97
C ALA A 207 3.82 19.64 -17.46
N SER A 208 4.53 18.82 -16.68
CA SER A 208 4.91 17.48 -17.12
C SER A 208 4.15 16.40 -16.35
N THR A 209 3.04 15.97 -16.96
CA THR A 209 2.15 14.88 -16.52
C THR A 209 2.82 13.50 -16.48
N SER A 210 4.10 13.39 -16.88
CA SER A 210 4.85 12.12 -16.90
C SER A 210 5.75 11.92 -15.67
N LYS A 211 5.96 12.95 -14.83
CA LYS A 211 6.69 12.85 -13.56
C LYS A 211 5.82 13.46 -12.46
N LEU A 212 4.96 12.62 -11.89
CA LEU A 212 3.88 12.93 -10.93
C LEU A 212 4.35 13.47 -9.56
N ALA A 213 5.60 13.92 -9.43
CA ALA A 213 6.08 14.61 -8.24
C ALA A 213 7.18 15.63 -8.63
N PRO A 214 7.11 16.87 -8.12
CA PRO A 214 8.26 17.77 -8.15
C PRO A 214 9.46 17.07 -7.52
N LYS A 215 10.65 17.20 -8.12
CA LYS A 215 11.87 16.64 -7.52
C LYS A 215 12.01 17.19 -6.10
N LEU A 216 12.39 16.35 -5.14
CA LEU A 216 12.48 16.70 -3.70
C LEU A 216 13.21 18.03 -3.45
N HIS A 217 14.30 18.29 -4.17
CA HIS A 217 15.07 19.53 -4.03
C HIS A 217 14.25 20.80 -4.37
N VAL A 218 13.29 20.72 -5.29
CA VAL A 218 12.40 21.85 -5.64
C VAL A 218 11.45 22.14 -4.49
N LEU A 219 10.90 21.10 -3.85
CA LEU A 219 10.04 21.25 -2.68
C LEU A 219 10.81 21.84 -1.49
N VAL A 220 11.99 21.30 -1.20
CA VAL A 220 12.86 21.79 -0.12
C VAL A 220 13.19 23.28 -0.32
N ALA A 221 13.53 23.68 -1.55
CA ALA A 221 13.83 25.08 -1.87
C ALA A 221 12.62 26.02 -1.65
N ASP A 222 11.41 25.61 -2.03
CA ASP A 222 10.20 26.44 -1.81
C ASP A 222 9.85 26.55 -0.31
N TRP A 223 9.99 25.47 0.46
CA TRP A 223 9.80 25.50 1.91
C TRP A 223 10.80 26.43 2.60
N ILE A 224 12.09 26.36 2.24
CA ILE A 224 13.11 27.28 2.74
C ILE A 224 12.73 28.73 2.41
N ARG A 225 12.31 29.00 1.17
CA ARG A 225 11.89 30.35 0.74
C ARG A 225 10.69 30.85 1.56
N ARG A 226 9.68 30.02 1.79
CA ARG A 226 8.51 30.36 2.63
C ARG A 226 8.89 30.62 4.08
N ILE A 227 9.79 29.81 4.64
CA ILE A 227 10.31 30.02 6.01
C ILE A 227 11.03 31.37 6.08
N GLN A 228 11.92 31.67 5.13
CA GLN A 228 12.65 32.93 5.08
C GLN A 228 11.72 34.14 4.88
N GLN A 229 10.68 34.01 4.05
CA GLN A 229 9.69 35.07 3.87
C GLN A 229 8.90 35.34 5.16
N LYS A 230 8.51 34.28 5.90
CA LYS A 230 7.86 34.42 7.20
C LYS A 230 8.77 35.08 8.24
N ARG A 231 10.06 34.73 8.26
CA ARG A 231 11.06 35.35 9.16
C ARG A 231 11.23 36.83 8.86
N ARG A 232 11.48 37.20 7.60
CA ARG A 232 11.59 38.62 7.19
C ARG A 232 10.32 39.42 7.47
N ALA A 233 9.14 38.84 7.29
CA ALA A 233 7.88 39.49 7.63
C ALA A 233 7.64 39.61 9.15
N ALA A 234 8.22 38.72 9.96
CA ALA A 234 8.19 38.84 11.41
C ALA A 234 9.19 39.90 11.89
N GLU A 235 10.40 39.91 11.34
CA GLU A 235 11.44 40.93 11.60
C GLU A 235 10.96 42.32 11.20
N ALA A 236 10.35 42.47 10.01
CA ALA A 236 9.79 43.75 9.58
C ALA A 236 8.66 44.23 10.51
N ARG A 237 7.81 43.32 11.00
CA ARG A 237 6.77 43.67 11.98
C ARG A 237 7.36 44.08 13.33
N ALA A 238 8.36 43.38 13.82
CA ALA A 238 9.06 43.74 15.06
C ALA A 238 9.81 45.08 14.95
N CYS A 239 10.42 45.38 13.80
CA CYS A 239 11.05 46.69 13.59
C CYS A 239 10.04 47.84 13.57
N LEU A 240 8.85 47.62 13.00
CA LEU A 240 7.78 48.62 13.01
C LEU A 240 7.23 48.84 14.43
N GLU A 241 6.99 47.77 15.18
CA GLU A 241 6.55 47.82 16.58
C GLU A 241 7.57 48.52 17.48
N ASN A 242 8.87 48.25 17.30
CA ASN A 242 9.92 48.95 18.03
C ASN A 242 10.04 50.44 17.64
N ALA A 243 9.72 50.80 16.40
CA ALA A 243 9.74 52.20 15.96
C ALA A 243 8.57 52.99 16.56
N GLU A 244 7.38 52.39 16.67
CA GLU A 244 6.22 53.00 17.33
C GLU A 244 6.49 53.23 18.84
N ILE A 245 7.15 52.30 19.53
CA ILE A 245 7.53 52.46 20.95
C ILE A 245 8.54 53.62 21.15
N ILE A 246 9.50 53.80 20.24
CA ILE A 246 10.47 54.91 20.31
C ILE A 246 9.80 56.27 20.06
N GLU A 247 8.75 56.33 19.23
CA GLU A 247 8.00 57.58 19.00
C GLU A 247 7.11 57.96 20.20
N GLU A 248 6.55 56.99 20.92
CA GLU A 248 5.80 57.24 22.17
C GLU A 248 6.70 57.70 23.33
N ASP A 249 7.92 57.15 23.47
CA ASP A 249 8.88 57.54 24.52
C ASP A 249 9.53 58.92 24.29
N ASN A 250 9.46 59.48 23.07
CA ASN A 250 10.02 60.80 22.73
C ASN A 250 9.01 61.95 22.74
N ASN A 251 7.77 61.70 23.15
CA ASN A 251 6.76 62.74 23.31
C ASN A 251 6.62 63.11 24.81
N PRO A 252 7.07 64.31 25.26
CA PRO A 252 7.06 64.71 26.67
C PRO A 252 5.66 64.99 27.24
#